data_AF-X1A525-F1
#
_entry.id   AF-X1A525-F1
#
_cell.length_a   1.000
_cell.length_b   1.000
_cell.length_c   1.000
_cell.angle_alpha   90.00
_cell.angle_beta   90.00
_cell.angle_gamma   90.00
#
_symmetry.space_group_name_H-M   'P 1'
#
loop_
_entity.id
_entity.type
_entity.pdbx_description
1 polymer ?
#
loop_
_entity_poly.entity_id
_entity_poly.type
_entity_poly.pdbx_seq_one_letter_code
_entity_poly.pdbx_strand_id
1 'polypeptide(L)'
;MRVPVALGLDNGVEAAVYLADEISLTPRLTLYGGLRFVSYFVLGPDEVNVYGEGLPIQAGSVVDVFNAEPYELIKTYTGLEPRLALNFMLGANNSLKLSYNRVNQFLFMLSNTIAISPTDQWKLCDYNIVPPYVDQLSMGFYQDFPRGGISTSLEVYYKKIEDV
;
A
#
# COMPACT_ATOMS: atom_id res chain seq x y z
N MET A 1 3.35 -16.26 -30.18
CA MET A 1 3.59 -14.89 -29.68
C MET A 1 2.24 -14.36 -29.21
N ARG A 2 2.04 -14.06 -27.93
CA ARG A 2 0.74 -13.60 -27.41
C ARG A 2 0.55 -12.15 -27.83
N VAL A 3 -0.60 -11.81 -28.41
CA VAL A 3 -0.91 -10.45 -28.85
C VAL A 3 -1.03 -9.55 -27.62
N PRO A 4 -0.36 -8.39 -27.56
CA PRO A 4 -0.55 -7.43 -26.47
C PRO A 4 -2.01 -6.96 -26.48
N VAL A 5 -2.68 -7.10 -25.33
CA VAL A 5 -4.04 -6.58 -25.12
C VAL A 5 -3.90 -5.17 -24.60
N ALA A 6 -4.44 -4.17 -25.30
CA ALA A 6 -4.49 -2.81 -24.79
C ALA A 6 -5.62 -2.70 -23.76
N LEU A 7 -5.28 -2.46 -22.50
CA LEU A 7 -6.27 -2.34 -21.41
C LEU A 7 -6.91 -0.95 -21.29
N GLY A 8 -6.54 0.00 -22.16
CA GLY A 8 -7.03 1.37 -22.10
C GLY A 8 -6.18 2.26 -21.18
N LEU A 9 -6.72 3.43 -20.82
CA LEU A 9 -6.12 4.37 -19.89
C LEU A 9 -7.00 4.47 -18.65
N ASP A 10 -6.46 4.08 -17.51
CA ASP A 10 -7.12 4.30 -16.22
C ASP A 10 -6.76 5.71 -15.70
N ASN A 11 -7.74 6.41 -15.14
CA ASN A 11 -7.52 7.68 -14.46
C ASN A 11 -7.88 7.57 -12.98
N GLY A 12 -7.03 8.11 -12.12
CA GLY A 12 -7.33 8.17 -10.69
C GLY A 12 -6.50 9.21 -9.97
N VAL A 13 -7.04 9.69 -8.86
CA VAL A 13 -6.41 10.72 -8.02
C VAL A 13 -6.31 10.18 -6.59
N GLU A 14 -5.11 10.25 -6.01
CA GLU A 14 -4.90 9.98 -4.59
C GLU A 14 -4.70 11.31 -3.85
N ALA A 15 -5.51 11.53 -2.82
CA ALA A 15 -5.34 12.64 -1.88
C ALA A 15 -5.12 12.07 -0.48
N ALA A 16 -4.21 12.66 0.29
CA ALA A 16 -3.96 12.21 1.65
C ALA A 16 -3.68 13.36 2.61
N VAL A 17 -4.12 13.18 3.86
CA VAL A 17 -3.76 14.02 5.00
C VAL A 17 -2.97 13.18 5.98
N TYR A 18 -1.92 13.75 6.54
CA TYR A 18 -1.00 13.03 7.41
C TYR A 18 -0.65 13.87 8.64
N LEU A 19 -0.68 13.22 9.80
CA LEU A 19 -0.25 13.77 11.07
C LEU A 19 0.68 12.77 11.73
N ALA A 20 1.80 13.23 12.28
CA ALA A 20 2.67 12.42 13.09
C ALA A 20 3.40 13.25 14.14
N ASP A 21 3.80 12.57 15.21
CA ASP A 21 4.60 13.13 16.27
C ASP A 21 5.63 12.09 16.77
N GLU A 22 6.74 12.61 17.27
CA GLU A 22 7.78 11.81 17.92
C GLU A 22 8.00 12.33 19.33
N ILE A 23 7.78 11.47 20.32
CA ILE A 23 7.80 11.83 21.74
C ILE A 23 8.83 10.98 22.45
N SER A 24 9.83 11.63 23.04
CA SER A 24 10.76 11.01 23.98
C SER A 24 10.09 10.88 25.35
N LEU A 25 9.47 9.73 25.63
CA LEU A 25 8.85 9.43 26.92
C LEU A 25 9.89 9.40 28.06
N THR A 26 11.10 8.91 27.75
CA THR A 26 12.26 8.96 28.65
C THR A 26 13.53 9.15 27.80
N PRO A 27 14.69 9.47 28.39
CA PRO A 27 15.96 9.52 27.64
C PRO A 27 16.35 8.20 26.94
N ARG A 28 15.69 7.09 27.27
CA ARG A 28 15.93 5.77 26.67
C ARG A 28 14.75 5.25 25.86
N LEU A 29 13.60 5.92 25.86
CA LEU A 29 12.38 5.44 25.21
C LEU A 29 11.78 6.55 24.37
N THR A 30 11.78 6.34 23.06
CA THR A 30 11.15 7.22 22.09
C THR A 30 10.00 6.49 21.42
N LEU A 31 8.85 7.15 21.38
CA LEU A 31 7.66 6.68 20.71
C LEU A 31 7.40 7.59 19.51
N TYR A 32 7.17 6.98 18.36
CA TYR A 32 6.71 7.65 17.16
C TYR A 32 5.30 7.16 16.85
N GLY A 33 4.40 8.11 16.62
CA GLY A 33 3.02 7.83 16.24
C GLY A 33 2.61 8.70 15.07
N GLY A 34 2.13 8.07 14.01
CA GLY A 34 1.63 8.72 12.82
C GLY A 34 0.35 8.09 12.31
N LEU A 35 -0.48 8.90 11.67
CA LEU A 35 -1.70 8.46 11.01
C LEU A 35 -1.81 9.20 9.68
N ARG A 36 -1.92 8.45 8.59
CA ARG A 36 -2.27 8.97 7.27
C ARG A 36 -3.68 8.52 6.92
N PHE A 37 -4.54 9.47 6.55
CA PHE A 37 -5.82 9.20 5.93
C PHE A 37 -5.68 9.44 4.44
N VAL A 38 -6.01 8.43 3.64
CA VAL A 38 -5.91 8.47 2.19
C VAL A 38 -7.29 8.29 1.57
N SER A 39 -7.56 9.06 0.52
CA SER A 39 -8.74 8.96 -0.33
C SER A 39 -8.28 8.82 -1.78
N TYR A 40 -8.71 7.74 -2.43
CA TYR A 40 -8.43 7.43 -3.80
C TYR A 40 -9.71 7.51 -4.62
N PHE A 41 -9.66 8.28 -5.70
CA PHE A 41 -10.79 8.57 -6.58
C PHE A 41 -10.52 7.91 -7.93
N VAL A 42 -11.39 6.98 -8.33
CA VAL A 42 -11.40 6.38 -9.67
C VAL A 42 -12.18 7.33 -10.58
N LEU A 43 -11.57 7.74 -11.69
CA LEU A 43 -12.12 8.72 -12.60
C LEU A 43 -12.31 8.14 -14.01
N GLY A 44 -13.36 8.58 -14.69
CA GLY A 44 -13.57 8.29 -16.11
C GLY A 44 -12.61 9.06 -17.03
N PRO A 45 -12.59 8.74 -18.33
CA PRO A 45 -13.57 7.88 -18.99
C PRO A 45 -13.26 6.38 -18.83
N ASP A 46 -14.30 5.58 -18.59
CA ASP A 46 -14.19 4.10 -18.48
C ASP A 46 -15.54 3.42 -18.80
N GLU A 47 -15.50 2.20 -19.35
CA GLU A 47 -16.68 1.34 -19.53
C GLU A 47 -16.72 0.32 -18.38
N VAL A 48 -17.60 0.57 -17.41
CA VAL A 48 -17.63 -0.20 -16.17
C VAL A 48 -18.65 -1.32 -16.27
N ASN A 49 -18.16 -2.55 -16.24
CA ASN A 49 -18.98 -3.75 -16.09
C ASN A 49 -19.39 -3.92 -14.62
N VAL A 50 -20.69 -3.98 -14.37
CA VAL A 50 -21.26 -4.30 -13.05
C VAL A 50 -21.62 -5.78 -13.03
N TYR A 51 -21.01 -6.53 -12.12
CA TYR A 51 -21.27 -7.96 -11.93
C TYR A 51 -22.32 -8.19 -10.84
N GLY A 52 -23.17 -9.19 -11.01
CA GLY A 52 -24.16 -9.54 -9.99
C GLY A 52 -23.52 -9.98 -8.67
N GLU A 53 -24.11 -9.61 -7.54
CA GLU A 53 -23.56 -9.90 -6.22
C GLU A 53 -23.34 -11.41 -6.00
N GLY A 54 -22.12 -11.77 -5.54
CA GLY A 54 -21.74 -13.15 -5.28
C GLY A 54 -21.52 -14.02 -6.53
N LEU A 55 -21.67 -13.47 -7.74
CA LEU A 55 -21.36 -14.18 -8.98
C LEU A 55 -19.87 -14.04 -9.34
N PRO A 56 -19.29 -15.02 -10.05
CA PRO A 56 -17.93 -14.91 -10.56
C PRO A 56 -17.79 -13.72 -11.52
N ILE A 57 -16.65 -13.03 -11.48
CA ILE A 57 -16.30 -11.95 -12.42
C ILE A 57 -16.02 -12.56 -13.79
N GLN A 58 -17.04 -12.62 -14.63
CA GLN A 58 -17.00 -13.15 -16.00
C GLN A 58 -18.11 -12.54 -16.84
N ALA A 59 -17.98 -12.60 -18.17
CA ALA A 59 -18.93 -11.98 -19.11
C ALA A 59 -20.40 -12.42 -18.89
N GLY A 60 -20.63 -13.68 -18.48
CA GLY A 60 -21.97 -14.19 -18.21
C GLY A 60 -22.62 -13.70 -16.91
N SER A 61 -21.88 -12.96 -16.07
CA SER A 61 -22.36 -12.44 -14.77
C SER A 61 -22.59 -10.93 -14.79
N VAL A 62 -22.39 -10.27 -15.94
CA VAL A 62 -22.61 -8.83 -16.10
C VAL A 62 -24.11 -8.56 -16.04
N VAL A 63 -24.52 -7.72 -15.10
CA VAL A 63 -25.92 -7.31 -14.90
C VAL A 63 -26.19 -5.92 -15.45
N ASP A 64 -25.17 -5.07 -15.54
CA ASP A 64 -25.27 -3.72 -16.09
C ASP A 64 -23.90 -3.25 -16.63
N VAL A 65 -23.94 -2.28 -17.52
CA VAL A 65 -22.75 -1.60 -18.07
C VAL A 65 -23.04 -0.11 -18.12
N PHE A 66 -22.22 0.69 -17.44
CA PHE A 66 -22.31 2.14 -17.54
C PHE A 66 -21.00 2.72 -18.09
N ASN A 67 -21.15 3.81 -18.85
CA ASN A 67 -20.04 4.55 -19.43
C ASN A 67 -19.84 5.81 -18.59
N ALA A 68 -18.66 5.93 -17.99
CA ALA A 68 -18.27 7.12 -17.28
C ALA A 68 -17.65 8.13 -18.25
N GLU A 69 -18.08 9.38 -18.17
CA GLU A 69 -17.51 10.48 -18.95
C GLU A 69 -16.13 10.89 -18.41
N PRO A 70 -15.31 11.62 -19.18
CA PRO A 70 -14.03 12.13 -18.70
C PRO A 70 -14.16 12.95 -17.41
N TYR A 71 -13.34 12.61 -16.41
CA TYR A 71 -13.34 13.20 -15.07
C TYR A 71 -14.59 12.94 -14.22
N GLU A 72 -15.51 12.08 -14.67
CA GLU A 72 -16.62 11.61 -13.85
C GLU A 72 -16.10 10.72 -12.72
N LEU A 73 -16.61 10.92 -11.51
CA LEU A 73 -16.23 10.13 -10.35
C LEU A 73 -16.95 8.77 -10.38
N ILE A 74 -16.21 7.70 -10.64
CA ILE A 74 -16.73 6.33 -10.71
C ILE A 74 -16.87 5.73 -9.31
N LYS A 75 -15.79 5.78 -8.52
CA LYS A 75 -15.74 5.19 -7.18
C LYS A 75 -14.71 5.90 -6.31
N THR A 76 -14.98 5.95 -5.01
CA THR A 76 -14.05 6.46 -4.01
C THR A 76 -13.69 5.36 -3.03
N TYR A 77 -12.40 5.18 -2.80
CA TYR A 77 -11.86 4.31 -1.75
C TYR A 77 -11.16 5.16 -0.71
N THR A 78 -11.34 4.83 0.56
CA THR A 78 -10.67 5.54 1.65
C THR A 78 -9.97 4.55 2.56
N GLY A 79 -8.79 4.90 3.03
CA GLY A 79 -7.98 4.05 3.90
C GLY A 79 -7.36 4.82 5.06
N LEU A 80 -7.21 4.12 6.18
CA LEU A 80 -6.39 4.59 7.30
C LEU A 80 -5.06 3.84 7.31
N GLU A 81 -3.98 4.59 7.44
CA GLU A 81 -2.61 4.11 7.47
C GLU A 81 -1.92 4.55 8.77
N PRO A 82 -2.22 3.87 9.90
CA PRO A 82 -1.46 4.05 11.13
C PRO A 82 0.00 3.62 10.94
N ARG A 83 0.91 4.37 11.58
CA ARG A 83 2.33 4.08 11.69
C ARG A 83 2.76 4.28 13.13
N LEU A 84 3.25 3.23 13.77
CA LEU A 84 3.72 3.26 15.15
C LEU A 84 5.14 2.72 15.17
N ALA A 85 6.04 3.42 15.85
CA ALA A 85 7.38 2.89 16.11
C ALA A 85 7.80 3.17 17.54
N LEU A 86 8.46 2.21 18.14
CA LEU A 86 9.04 2.29 19.47
C LEU A 86 10.54 2.07 19.35
N ASN A 87 11.31 2.99 19.91
CA ASN A 87 12.75 2.85 20.02
C ASN A 87 13.12 2.82 21.50
N PHE A 88 13.70 1.71 21.95
CA PHE A 88 14.17 1.53 23.32
C PHE A 88 15.68 1.35 23.36
N MET A 89 16.38 2.30 23.95
CA MET A 89 17.82 2.25 24.19
C MET A 89 18.10 1.34 25.39
N LEU A 90 18.76 0.21 25.14
CA LEU A 90 19.19 -0.73 26.19
C LEU A 90 20.43 -0.19 26.93
N GLY A 91 21.20 0.67 26.26
CA GLY A 91 22.42 1.30 26.73
C GLY A 91 22.83 2.45 25.82
N ALA A 92 24.07 2.93 25.94
CA ALA A 92 24.54 4.06 25.14
C ALA A 92 24.69 3.74 23.64
N ASN A 93 24.91 2.46 23.31
CA ASN A 93 25.28 2.02 21.97
C ASN A 93 24.40 0.88 21.45
N ASN A 94 23.24 0.63 22.06
CA ASN A 94 22.32 -0.38 21.55
C ASN A 94 20.88 -0.02 21.78
N SER A 95 20.05 -0.45 20.82
CA SER A 95 18.63 -0.19 20.82
C SER A 95 17.84 -1.38 20.29
N LEU A 96 16.67 -1.56 20.86
CA LEU A 96 15.63 -2.42 20.34
C LEU A 96 14.56 -1.52 19.71
N LYS A 97 14.24 -1.78 18.45
CA LYS A 97 13.23 -1.05 17.70
C LYS A 97 12.08 -1.97 17.36
N LEU A 98 10.86 -1.48 17.53
CA LEU A 98 9.63 -2.13 17.11
C LEU A 98 8.89 -1.18 16.18
N SER A 99 8.32 -1.69 15.09
CA SER A 99 7.51 -0.87 14.21
C SER A 99 6.28 -1.62 13.71
N TYR A 100 5.18 -0.90 13.55
CA TYR A 100 3.97 -1.36 12.92
C TYR A 100 3.51 -0.31 11.89
N ASN A 101 3.17 -0.76 10.68
CA ASN A 101 2.71 0.12 9.62
C ASN A 101 1.59 -0.56 8.83
N ARG A 102 0.56 0.21 8.48
CA ARG A 102 -0.44 -0.18 7.47
C ARG A 102 -0.31 0.69 6.22
N VAL A 103 -0.40 0.09 5.04
CA VAL A 103 -0.36 0.79 3.74
C VAL A 103 -1.45 0.27 2.82
N ASN A 104 -2.16 1.17 2.12
CA ASN A 104 -3.11 0.81 1.06
C ASN A 104 -2.42 0.96 -0.30
N GLN A 105 -2.71 0.06 -1.24
CA GLN A 105 -2.12 0.10 -2.57
C GLN A 105 -3.21 0.29 -3.64
N PHE A 106 -3.08 1.35 -4.45
CA PHE A 106 -4.05 1.70 -5.49
C PHE A 106 -3.58 1.42 -6.92
N LEU A 107 -2.32 1.00 -7.08
CA LEU A 107 -1.64 0.85 -8.37
C LEU A 107 -0.85 -0.46 -8.40
N PHE A 108 -1.05 -1.25 -9.46
CA PHE A 108 -0.38 -2.53 -9.67
C PHE A 108 0.32 -2.59 -11.02
N MET A 109 1.41 -3.34 -11.08
CA MET A 109 2.06 -3.68 -12.33
C MET A 109 1.69 -5.11 -12.71
N LEU A 110 1.00 -5.26 -13.83
CA LEU A 110 0.66 -6.55 -14.42
C LEU A 110 1.81 -6.98 -15.33
N SER A 111 2.58 -7.97 -14.88
CA SER A 111 3.65 -8.59 -15.67
C SER A 111 3.44 -10.10 -15.77
N ASN A 112 3.73 -10.65 -16.96
CA ASN A 112 3.72 -12.09 -17.21
C ASN A 112 5.14 -12.68 -17.27
N THR A 113 6.17 -11.87 -17.03
CA THR A 113 7.58 -12.26 -17.15
C THR A 113 8.36 -11.84 -15.90
N ILE A 114 9.48 -12.53 -15.64
CA ILE A 114 10.37 -12.23 -14.51
C ILE A 114 11.21 -10.98 -14.81
N ALA A 115 11.43 -10.65 -16.09
CA ALA A 115 12.11 -9.45 -16.54
C ALA A 115 11.10 -8.42 -17.04
N ILE A 116 11.41 -7.14 -16.86
CA ILE A 116 10.60 -6.03 -17.36
C ILE A 116 10.43 -6.20 -18.86
N SER A 117 9.18 -6.31 -19.29
CA SER A 117 8.79 -6.48 -20.67
C SER A 117 8.11 -5.20 -21.18
N PRO A 118 8.26 -4.85 -22.46
CA PRO A 118 7.46 -3.79 -23.09
C PRO A 118 5.95 -4.02 -23.04
N THR A 119 5.52 -5.22 -22.65
CA THR A 119 4.12 -5.61 -22.48
C THR A 119 3.59 -5.45 -21.05
N ASP A 120 4.44 -5.04 -20.10
CA ASP A 120 4.01 -4.80 -18.73
C ASP A 120 3.09 -3.57 -18.69
N GLN A 121 1.95 -3.72 -18.03
CA GLN A 121 0.93 -2.68 -17.97
C GLN A 121 0.62 -2.33 -16.53
N TRP A 122 0.49 -1.04 -16.27
CA TRP A 122 0.03 -0.54 -14.99
C TRP A 122 -1.50 -0.56 -14.96
N LYS A 123 -2.06 -1.11 -13.89
CA LYS A 123 -3.50 -1.18 -13.64
C LYS A 123 -3.80 -0.47 -12.34
N LEU A 124 -4.77 0.43 -12.36
CA LEU A 124 -5.26 1.08 -11.16
C LEU A 124 -6.36 0.24 -10.51
N CYS A 125 -6.58 0.45 -9.20
CA CYS A 125 -7.83 0.04 -8.57
C CYS A 125 -9.00 0.69 -9.30
N ASP A 126 -10.05 -0.09 -9.54
CA ASP A 126 -11.21 0.37 -10.29
C ASP A 126 -12.50 0.00 -9.55
N TYR A 127 -13.64 0.03 -10.25
CA TYR A 127 -14.92 -0.31 -9.67
C TYR A 127 -14.96 -1.75 -9.10
N ASN A 128 -14.22 -2.68 -9.70
CA ASN A 128 -14.23 -4.11 -9.39
C ASN A 128 -12.98 -4.58 -8.63
N ILE A 129 -11.86 -3.86 -8.75
CA ILE A 129 -10.61 -4.13 -8.04
C ILE A 129 -10.53 -3.22 -6.82
N VAL A 130 -10.81 -3.78 -5.65
CA VAL A 130 -10.69 -3.08 -4.37
C VAL A 130 -9.21 -2.90 -4.01
N PRO A 131 -8.80 -1.77 -3.40
CA PRO A 131 -7.44 -1.57 -2.94
C PRO A 131 -7.06 -2.54 -1.82
N PRO A 132 -6.05 -3.42 -2.00
CA PRO A 132 -5.49 -4.22 -0.94
C PRO A 132 -4.76 -3.33 0.05
N TYR A 133 -4.66 -3.82 1.27
CA TYR A 133 -3.85 -3.21 2.30
C TYR A 133 -2.89 -4.22 2.94
N VAL A 134 -1.77 -3.70 3.42
CA VAL A 134 -0.70 -4.49 4.03
C VAL A 134 -0.46 -4.01 5.44
N ASP A 135 -0.59 -4.92 6.40
CA ASP A 135 -0.10 -4.75 7.77
C ASP A 135 1.30 -5.34 7.88
N GLN A 136 2.27 -4.51 8.27
CA GLN A 136 3.65 -4.90 8.49
C GLN A 136 4.06 -4.64 9.94
N LEU A 137 4.56 -5.68 10.60
CA LEU A 137 5.19 -5.61 11.92
C LEU A 137 6.69 -5.91 11.77
N SER A 138 7.56 -5.12 12.37
CA SER A 138 9.00 -5.41 12.43
C SER A 138 9.58 -5.20 13.82
N MET A 139 10.65 -5.94 14.09
CA MET A 139 11.45 -5.85 15.30
C MET A 139 12.93 -5.94 14.91
N GLY A 140 13.74 -5.04 15.43
CA GLY A 140 15.18 -5.05 15.15
C GLY A 140 16.02 -4.69 16.36
N PHE A 141 17.15 -5.37 16.49
CA PHE A 141 18.20 -5.05 17.46
C PHE A 141 19.38 -4.39 16.74
N TYR A 142 19.85 -3.29 17.30
CA TYR A 142 20.90 -2.45 16.74
C TYR A 142 22.01 -2.29 17.79
N GLN A 143 23.27 -2.45 17.38
CA GLN A 143 24.44 -2.32 18.23
C GLN A 143 25.54 -1.56 17.50
N ASP A 144 25.99 -0.47 18.12
CA ASP A 144 27.13 0.31 17.67
C ASP A 144 28.39 -0.07 18.48
N PHE A 145 29.53 -0.08 17.80
CA PHE A 145 30.85 -0.33 18.38
C PHE A 145 31.76 0.89 18.13
N PRO A 146 31.66 1.95 18.96
CA PRO A 146 32.31 3.24 18.68
C PRO A 146 33.83 3.16 18.56
N ARG A 147 34.48 2.27 19.32
CA ARG A 147 35.94 2.06 19.24
C ARG A 147 36.39 1.44 17.92
N GLY A 148 35.53 0.67 17.27
CA GLY A 148 35.81 0.02 15.99
C GLY A 148 35.21 0.73 14.79
N GLY A 149 34.34 1.72 15.00
CA GLY A 149 33.60 2.39 13.92
C GLY A 149 32.64 1.47 13.17
N ILE A 150 32.13 0.43 13.82
CA ILE A 150 31.26 -0.60 13.22
C ILE A 150 29.87 -0.50 13.85
N SER A 151 28.83 -0.66 13.04
CA SER A 151 27.44 -0.80 13.47
C SER A 151 26.86 -2.09 12.92
N THR A 152 26.20 -2.87 13.76
CA THR A 152 25.52 -4.10 13.37
C THR A 152 24.04 -4.03 13.71
N SER A 153 23.21 -4.69 12.90
CA SER A 153 21.78 -4.76 13.11
C SER A 153 21.24 -6.12 12.68
N LEU A 154 20.23 -6.59 13.41
CA LEU A 154 19.45 -7.76 13.07
C LEU A 154 17.98 -7.35 13.08
N GLU A 155 17.26 -7.58 11.98
CA GLU A 155 15.84 -7.24 11.86
C GLU A 155 15.02 -8.44 11.39
N VAL A 156 13.84 -8.60 11.97
CA VAL A 156 12.83 -9.55 11.54
C VAL A 156 11.53 -8.81 11.27
N TYR A 157 10.78 -9.26 10.27
CA TYR A 157 9.52 -8.65 9.90
C TYR A 157 8.46 -9.69 9.53
N TYR A 158 7.20 -9.32 9.68
CA TYR A 158 6.04 -10.08 9.26
C TYR A 158 5.10 -9.15 8.49
N LYS A 159 4.57 -9.61 7.35
CA LYS A 159 3.60 -8.88 6.53
C LYS A 159 2.35 -9.73 6.33
N LYS A 160 1.19 -9.14 6.52
CA LYS A 160 -0.11 -9.71 6.18
C LYS A 160 -0.77 -8.80 5.15
N ILE A 161 -1.18 -9.38 4.02
CA ILE A 161 -1.89 -8.69 2.95
C ILE A 161 -3.35 -9.14 3.01
N GLU A 162 -4.28 -8.20 2.92
CA GLU A 162 -5.72 -8.45 2.84
C GLU A 162 -6.28 -7.85 1.55
N ASP A 163 -7.42 -8.38 1.09
CA ASP A 163 -8.13 -7.99 -0.14
C ASP A 163 -7.32 -8.18 -1.44
N VAL A 164 -6.71 -9.36 -1.60
CA VAL A 164 -5.96 -9.79 -2.82
C VAL A 164 -6.86 -10.51 -3.81
#